data_AF-A0A959IVG2-F1
#
_entry.id   AF-A0A959IVG2-F1
#
_cell.length_a   1.000
_cell.length_b   1.000
_cell.length_c   1.000
_cell.angle_alpha   90.00
_cell.angle_beta   90.00
_cell.angle_gamma   90.00
#
_symmetry.space_group_name_H-M   'P 1'
#
loop_
_entity.id
_entity.type
_entity.pdbx_description
1 polymer ?
#
loop_
_entity_poly.entity_id
_entity_poly.type
_entity_poly.pdbx_seq_one_letter_code
_entity_poly.pdbx_strand_id
1 'polypeptide(L)' 'MTTNAYIHGVKNKGWQRFDGKLWQRNYWEHIIRNHNEYGRIAQYIIDNPKKWGNDKLNHGDGNRVMEPPALYNTRSLLME' A
#
# COMPACT_ATOMS: atom_id res chain seq x y z
N MET A 1 -2.85 7.29 11.64
CA MET A 1 -3.52 6.71 12.83
C MET A 1 -2.61 5.63 13.38
N THR A 2 -2.35 5.59 14.70
CA THR A 2 -1.52 4.54 15.34
C THR A 2 -2.40 3.59 16.14
N THR A 3 -1.85 2.46 16.59
CA THR A 3 -2.53 1.56 17.54
C THR A 3 -2.99 2.29 18.80
N ASN A 4 -2.14 3.17 19.36
CA ASN A 4 -2.51 3.96 20.54
C ASN A 4 -3.68 4.90 20.24
N ALA A 5 -3.63 5.62 19.11
CA ALA A 5 -4.71 6.51 18.71
C ALA A 5 -6.03 5.74 18.50
N TYR A 6 -5.97 4.54 17.90
CA TYR A 6 -7.12 3.64 17.75
C TYR A 6 -7.69 3.20 19.10
N ILE A 7 -6.84 2.75 20.04
CA ILE A 7 -7.28 2.34 21.38
C ILE A 7 -7.96 3.50 22.11
N HIS A 8 -7.43 4.71 22.01
CA HIS A 8 -8.07 5.90 22.59
C HIS A 8 -9.44 6.17 21.97
N GLY A 9 -9.60 5.99 20.65
CA GLY A 9 -10.89 6.13 19.98
C GLY A 9 -11.92 5.09 20.42
N VAL A 10 -11.51 3.82 20.59
CA VAL A 10 -12.38 2.76 21.11
C VAL A 10 -12.84 3.07 22.53
N LYS A 11 -11.91 3.49 23.41
CA LYS A 11 -12.22 3.75 24.82
C LYS A 11 -13.06 5.01 25.05
N ASN A 12 -12.77 6.09 24.32
CA ASN A 12 -13.25 7.42 24.67
C ASN A 12 -14.19 8.04 23.62
N LYS A 13 -14.22 7.51 22.38
CA LYS A 13 -15.00 8.07 21.26
C LYS A 13 -16.04 7.11 20.71
N GLY A 14 -16.22 5.94 21.33
CA GLY A 14 -17.20 4.94 20.91
C GLY A 14 -16.88 4.24 19.59
N TRP A 15 -15.61 4.19 19.17
CA TRP A 15 -15.23 3.42 17.98
C TRP A 15 -15.48 1.93 18.23
N GLN A 16 -16.04 1.23 17.24
CA GLN A 16 -16.23 -0.21 17.33
C GLN A 16 -14.86 -0.90 17.46
N ARG A 17 -14.78 -1.85 18.40
CA ARG A 17 -13.59 -2.68 18.55
C ARG A 17 -13.54 -3.69 17.42
N PHE A 18 -12.43 -3.69 16.70
CA PHE A 18 -12.02 -4.74 15.78
C PHE A 18 -11.38 -5.90 16.55
N ASP A 19 -11.98 -7.08 16.49
CA ASP A 19 -11.48 -8.29 17.13
C ASP A 19 -10.46 -8.96 16.19
N GLY A 20 -9.19 -8.58 16.34
CA GLY A 20 -8.09 -9.06 15.51
C GLY A 20 -6.93 -8.08 15.43
N LYS A 21 -6.09 -8.22 14.40
CA LYS A 21 -5.03 -7.25 14.10
C LYS A 21 -5.57 -6.20 13.14
N LEU A 22 -5.74 -4.98 13.63
CA LEU A 22 -6.22 -3.87 12.80
C LEU A 22 -5.20 -3.47 11.72
N TRP A 23 -3.91 -3.55 12.04
CA TRP A 23 -2.83 -3.19 11.13
C TRP A 23 -2.12 -4.44 10.60
N GLN A 24 -1.81 -4.42 9.30
CA GLN A 24 -0.84 -5.33 8.71
C GLN A 24 0.55 -5.06 9.34
N ARG A 25 1.38 -6.11 9.48
CA ARG A 25 2.67 -6.00 10.20
C ARG A 25 3.64 -5.01 9.53
N ASN A 26 3.59 -4.87 8.20
CA ASN A 26 4.45 -4.00 7.40
C ASN A 26 3.61 -3.11 6.49
N TYR A 27 4.27 -2.13 5.86
CA TYR A 27 3.67 -1.27 4.84
C TYR A 27 4.57 -1.23 3.60
N TRP A 28 3.97 -0.89 2.45
CA TRP A 28 4.71 -0.66 1.22
C TRP A 28 5.21 0.78 1.19
N GLU A 29 6.48 0.97 0.85
CA GLU A 29 7.10 2.27 0.69
C GLU A 29 7.80 2.37 -0.67
N HIS A 30 7.72 3.54 -1.29
CA HIS A 30 8.42 3.85 -2.53
C HIS A 30 8.72 5.34 -2.60
N ILE A 31 10.00 5.67 -2.85
CA ILE A 31 10.43 7.05 -3.06
C ILE A 31 10.13 7.43 -4.51
N ILE A 32 9.32 8.45 -4.73
CA ILE A 32 9.03 8.98 -6.06
C ILE A 32 10.18 9.89 -6.48
N ARG A 33 10.93 9.48 -7.52
CA ARG A 33 12.16 10.20 -7.92
C ARG A 33 12.00 11.09 -9.14
N ASN A 34 10.90 10.96 -9.88
CA ASN A 34 10.65 11.71 -11.10
C ASN A 34 9.16 11.91 -11.36
N HIS A 35 8.84 12.78 -12.31
CA HIS A 35 7.48 13.16 -12.66
C HIS A 35 6.66 11.99 -13.24
N ASN A 36 7.29 11.08 -13.99
CA ASN A 36 6.59 9.94 -14.58
C ASN A 36 6.13 8.95 -13.50
N GLU A 37 6.98 8.67 -12.51
CA GLU A 37 6.61 7.88 -11.33
C GLU A 37 5.47 8.53 -10.55
N TYR A 38 5.56 9.85 -10.35
CA TYR A 38 4.50 10.62 -9.69
C TYR A 38 3.15 10.43 -10.40
N GLY A 39 3.10 10.67 -11.71
CA GLY A 39 1.86 10.57 -12.48
C GLY A 39 1.24 9.17 -12.42
N ARG A 40 2.08 8.13 -12.52
CA ARG A 40 1.65 6.74 -12.46
C ARG A 40 1.12 6.33 -11.09
N ILE A 41 1.80 6.71 -10.01
CA ILE A 41 1.36 6.41 -8.63
C ILE A 41 0.09 7.21 -8.28
N ALA A 42 0.01 8.48 -8.70
CA ALA A 42 -1.20 9.28 -8.54
C ALA A 42 -2.39 8.64 -9.25
N GLN A 43 -2.22 8.19 -10.49
CA GLN A 43 -3.26 7.48 -11.23
C GLN A 43 -3.64 6.14 -10.56
N TYR A 44 -2.66 5.40 -10.04
CA TYR A 44 -2.92 4.18 -9.28
C TYR A 44 -3.83 4.44 -8.08
N ILE A 45 -3.56 5.49 -7.28
CA ILE A 45 -4.38 5.87 -6.13
C ILE A 45 -5.82 6.20 -6.55
N ILE A 46 -5.99 6.95 -7.64
CA ILE A 46 -7.31 7.32 -8.18
C ILE A 46 -8.08 6.08 -8.67
N ASP A 47 -7.38 5.15 -9.31
CA ASP A 47 -7.98 3.95 -9.89
C ASP A 47 -8.25 2.84 -8.87
N ASN A 48 -7.54 2.82 -7.73
CA ASN A 48 -7.57 1.72 -6.77
C ASN A 48 -8.98 1.33 -6.31
N PRO A 49 -9.90 2.27 -6.00
CA PRO A 49 -11.28 1.92 -5.64
C PRO A 49 -12.01 1.11 -6.71
N LYS A 50 -11.75 1.39 -8.00
CA LYS A 50 -12.36 0.66 -9.12
C LYS A 50 -11.74 -0.71 -9.31
N LYS A 51 -10.45 -0.87 -8.98
CA LYS A 51 -9.69 -2.10 -9.14
C LYS A 51 -9.83 -3.05 -7.94
N TRP A 52 -10.23 -2.53 -6.78
CA TRP A 52 -10.27 -3.26 -5.51
C TRP A 52 -11.08 -4.57 -5.57
N GLY A 53 -12.20 -4.61 -6.30
CA GLY A 53 -13.04 -5.81 -6.41
C GLY A 53 -12.30 -7.05 -6.94
N ASN A 54 -11.26 -6.85 -7.76
CA ASN A 54 -10.46 -7.92 -8.34
C ASN A 54 -9.06 -8.02 -7.72
N ASP A 55 -8.76 -7.26 -6.67
CA ASP A 55 -7.44 -7.23 -6.03
C ASP A 55 -7.20 -8.52 -5.22
N LYS A 56 -5.96 -9.02 -5.21
CA LYS A 56 -5.57 -10.23 -4.47
C LYS A 56 -5.74 -10.11 -2.96
N LEU A 57 -5.59 -8.90 -2.42
CA LEU A 57 -5.85 -8.60 -1.00
C LEU A 57 -7.35 -8.54 -0.69
N ASN A 58 -8.20 -8.55 -1.72
CA ASN A 58 -9.66 -8.60 -1.63
C ASN A 58 -10.22 -9.91 -2.24
N HIS A 59 -9.47 -11.00 -2.15
CA HIS A 59 -9.85 -12.33 -2.66
C HIS A 59 -10.01 -12.44 -4.19
N GLY A 60 -9.60 -11.44 -4.95
CA GLY A 60 -9.51 -11.51 -6.41
C GLY A 60 -8.20 -12.11 -6.92
N ASP A 61 -8.03 -12.17 -8.24
CA ASP A 61 -6.85 -12.71 -8.94
C ASP A 61 -6.05 -11.63 -9.71
N GLY A 62 -6.54 -10.41 -9.74
CA GLY A 62 -6.28 -9.39 -10.75
C GLY A 62 -5.04 -8.51 -10.60
N ASN A 63 -4.18 -8.72 -9.60
CA ASN A 63 -2.96 -7.90 -9.47
C ASN A 63 -1.89 -8.34 -10.48
N ARG A 64 -1.96 -7.80 -11.69
CA ARG A 64 -0.79 -7.56 -12.53
C ARG A 64 -0.19 -6.24 -12.06
N VAL A 65 0.85 -6.31 -11.23
CA VAL A 65 1.64 -5.14 -10.87
C VAL A 65 2.23 -4.58 -12.17
N MET A 66 1.63 -3.48 -12.65
CA MET A 66 2.11 -2.72 -13.82
C MET A 66 3.31 -1.83 -13.45
N GLU A 67 3.73 -1.85 -12.18
CA GLU A 67 4.91 -1.14 -11.73
C GLU A 67 6.17 -1.88 -12.24
N PRO A 68 7.06 -1.22 -13.01
CA PRO A 68 8.37 -1.79 -13.27
C PRO A 68 9.06 -2.06 -11.92
N PRO A 69 9.78 -3.18 -11.78
CA PRO A 69 10.48 -3.49 -10.53
C PRO A 69 11.34 -2.30 -10.14
N ALA A 70 11.26 -1.90 -8.86
CA ALA A 70 12.04 -0.79 -8.35
C ALA A 70 13.53 -1.09 -8.59
N LEU A 71 14.18 -0.29 -9.46
CA LEU A 71 15.56 -0.50 -9.93
C LEU A 71 16.63 -0.27 -8.84
N TYR A 72 16.23 -0.18 -7.57
CA TYR A 72 17.11 0.17 -6.46
C TYR A 72 18.20 -0.87 -6.20
N ASN A 73 18.06 -2.11 -6.69
CA ASN A 73 19.06 -3.17 -6.56
C ASN A 73 19.63 -3.70 -7.90
N THR A 74 19.15 -3.26 -9.06
CA THR A 74 19.61 -3.80 -10.35
C THR A 74 20.90 -3.18 -10.88
N ARG A 75 21.52 -2.27 -10.11
CA ARG A 75 22.84 -1.67 -10.43
C ARG A 75 24.02 -2.31 -9.70
N SER A 76 23.83 -3.43 -9.00
CA SER A 76 24.92 -4.18 -8.36
C SER A 76 25.39 -5.41 -9.17
N LEU A 77 24.85 -5.65 -10.38
CA LEU A 77 25.11 -6.86 -11.18
C LEU A 77 25.61 -6.58 -12.60
N LEU A 78 26.10 -5.35 -12.88
CA LEU A 78 26.67 -4.96 -14.18
C LEU A 78 28.02 -4.22 -14.02
N MET A 79 28.83 -4.61 -13.04
CA MET A 79 30.23 -4.21 -12.91
C MET A 79 31.07 -5.39 -12.40
N GLU A 80 31.07 -6.49 -13.16
CA GLU A 80 32.23 -7.40 -13.28
C GLU A 80 32.48 -7.66 -14.77
#